data_AF-A0A8H4NUL3-F1
#
_entry.id   AF-A0A8H4NUL3-F1
#
_cell.length_a   1.000
_cell.length_b   1.000
_cell.length_c   1.000
_cell.angle_alpha   90.00
_cell.angle_beta   90.00
_cell.angle_gamma   90.00
#
_symmetry.space_group_name_H-M   'P 1'
#
loop_
_entity.id
_entity.type
_entity.pdbx_description
1 polymer ?
#
loop_
_entity_poly.entity_id
_entity_poly.type
_entity_poly.pdbx_seq_one_letter_code
_entity_poly.pdbx_strand_id
1 'polypeptide(L)'
;MFAHATLTLLLATTALAASNDIPDFKSMPEPVATGNGWSEKLVKAQCTAENQTGELWTVKNLKRYCNPKDTECTWKYQIATKKTANNPYHCVYTIKSKNGVPASKVTTYDGDGIHCGVFHITQEYFLPQQQGAPPYTVICANHPSDNRRIFAGFDDTEYANGHTAKDKTYCVELP
;
A
#
# COMPACT_ATOMS: atom_id res chain seq x y z
N MET A 1 41.49 -48.73 -33.74
CA MET A 1 40.14 -48.29 -33.34
C MET A 1 40.28 -47.42 -32.10
N PHE A 2 40.31 -46.10 -32.26
CA PHE A 2 40.40 -45.15 -31.14
C PHE A 2 39.05 -44.44 -31.01
N ALA A 3 38.37 -44.68 -29.88
CA ALA A 3 37.09 -44.05 -29.56
C ALA A 3 37.32 -42.64 -29.01
N HIS A 4 36.74 -41.64 -29.68
CA HIS A 4 36.63 -40.28 -29.19
C HIS A 4 35.52 -40.22 -28.13
N ALA A 5 35.84 -39.75 -26.92
CA ALA A 5 34.86 -39.40 -25.90
C ALA A 5 34.69 -37.88 -25.90
N THR A 6 33.53 -37.40 -26.36
CA THR A 6 33.13 -35.99 -26.33
C THR A 6 32.55 -35.66 -24.95
N LEU A 7 33.19 -34.73 -24.25
CA LEU A 7 32.76 -34.21 -22.96
C LEU A 7 31.82 -33.01 -23.18
N THR A 8 30.52 -33.18 -22.92
CA THR A 8 29.53 -32.09 -23.00
C THR A 8 29.42 -31.40 -21.64
N LEU A 9 29.86 -30.14 -21.57
CA LEU A 9 29.76 -29.29 -20.38
C LEU A 9 28.36 -28.64 -20.35
N LEU A 10 27.47 -29.11 -19.47
CA LEU A 10 26.21 -28.41 -19.16
C LEU A 10 26.50 -27.28 -18.15
N LEU A 11 26.40 -26.03 -18.59
CA LEU A 11 26.28 -24.88 -17.69
C LEU A 11 24.84 -24.81 -17.18
N ALA A 12 24.63 -25.18 -15.92
CA ALA A 12 23.39 -24.92 -15.20
C ALA A 12 23.40 -23.45 -14.73
N THR A 13 22.69 -22.58 -15.45
CA THR A 13 22.35 -21.25 -14.94
C THR A 13 21.23 -21.40 -13.92
N THR A 14 21.57 -21.38 -12.63
CA THR A 14 20.59 -21.16 -11.57
C THR A 14 20.18 -19.69 -11.59
N ALA A 15 18.99 -19.41 -12.11
CA ALA A 15 18.33 -18.14 -11.88
C ALA A 15 17.97 -18.05 -10.39
N LEU A 16 18.55 -17.10 -9.66
CA LEU A 16 17.99 -16.67 -8.38
C LEU A 16 16.67 -15.97 -8.71
N ALA A 17 15.55 -16.63 -8.45
CA ALA A 17 14.28 -15.94 -8.29
C ALA A 17 14.40 -15.10 -7.01
N ALA A 18 14.46 -13.77 -7.14
CA ALA A 18 14.18 -12.90 -6.02
C ALA A 18 12.72 -13.14 -5.64
N SER A 19 12.46 -13.72 -4.47
CA SER A 19 11.09 -13.80 -3.98
C SER A 19 10.67 -12.37 -3.63
N ASN A 20 9.72 -11.86 -4.40
CA ASN A 20 8.98 -10.64 -4.04
C ASN A 20 7.98 -11.02 -2.95
N ASP A 21 8.46 -11.55 -1.82
CA ASP A 21 7.62 -11.86 -0.68
C ASP A 21 7.17 -10.53 -0.08
N ILE A 22 6.02 -10.06 -0.56
CA ILE A 22 5.24 -9.04 0.11
C ILE A 22 4.94 -9.61 1.51
N PRO A 23 5.37 -8.94 2.59
CA PRO A 23 5.17 -9.47 3.94
C PRO A 23 3.69 -9.73 4.20
N ASP A 24 3.39 -10.84 4.89
CA ASP A 24 2.04 -11.15 5.35
C ASP A 24 1.56 -10.03 6.30
N PHE A 25 0.68 -9.18 5.77
CA PHE A 25 0.10 -8.03 6.45
C PHE A 25 -0.53 -8.37 7.80
N LYS A 26 -0.90 -9.63 8.04
CA LYS A 26 -1.46 -10.11 9.32
C LYS A 26 -0.48 -10.00 10.50
N SER A 27 0.81 -9.86 10.22
CA SER A 27 1.86 -9.78 11.23
C SER A 27 2.35 -8.34 11.50
N MET A 28 1.82 -7.35 10.78
CA MET A 28 2.30 -5.97 10.92
C MET A 28 1.62 -5.28 12.11
N PRO A 29 2.39 -4.55 12.96
CA PRO A 29 1.79 -3.66 13.95
C PRO A 29 0.93 -2.60 13.24
N GLU A 30 -0.10 -2.10 13.93
CA GLU A 30 -0.94 -1.03 13.37
C GLU A 30 -0.05 0.14 12.88
N PRO A 31 -0.32 0.71 11.69
CA PRO A 31 0.50 1.80 11.19
C PRO A 31 0.50 3.00 12.13
N VAL A 32 1.68 3.41 12.58
CA VAL A 32 1.84 4.59 13.42
C VAL A 32 1.47 5.83 12.61
N ALA A 33 0.40 6.52 13.00
CA ALA A 33 -0.10 7.67 12.25
C ALA A 33 -0.60 8.81 13.12
N THR A 34 -0.58 10.05 12.63
CA THR A 34 -1.10 11.24 13.37
C THR A 34 -2.63 11.26 13.54
N GLY A 35 -3.35 10.27 12.98
CA GLY A 35 -4.82 10.18 12.97
C GLY A 35 -5.45 9.59 14.24
N ASN A 36 -4.66 8.95 15.10
CA ASN A 36 -5.09 8.33 16.35
C ASN A 36 -4.91 9.27 17.58
N GLY A 37 -4.72 10.58 17.35
CA GLY A 37 -4.52 11.60 18.40
C GLY A 37 -3.06 11.97 18.69
N TRP A 38 -2.11 11.43 17.93
CA TRP A 38 -0.68 11.62 18.15
C TRP A 38 -0.13 12.83 17.39
N SER A 39 0.71 13.63 18.05
CA SER A 39 1.42 14.72 17.37
C SER A 39 2.47 14.19 16.39
N GLU A 40 2.79 14.96 15.34
CA GLU A 40 3.85 14.60 14.38
C GLU A 40 5.19 14.29 15.06
N LYS A 41 5.50 15.01 16.15
CA LYS A 41 6.70 14.76 16.96
C LYS A 41 6.70 13.37 17.56
N LEU A 42 5.57 12.91 18.08
CA LEU A 42 5.43 11.57 18.66
C LEU A 42 5.49 10.49 17.58
N VAL A 43 4.86 10.73 16.43
CA VAL A 43 4.94 9.81 15.29
C VAL A 43 6.38 9.64 14.83
N LYS A 44 7.15 10.73 14.61
CA LYS A 44 8.58 10.62 14.25
C LYS A 44 9.41 9.84 15.28
N ALA A 45 9.16 10.09 16.57
CA ALA A 45 9.88 9.41 17.64
C ALA A 45 9.61 7.90 17.59
N GLN A 46 8.36 7.51 17.36
CA GLN A 46 7.97 6.11 17.21
C GLN A 46 8.54 5.50 15.91
N CYS A 47 8.50 6.18 14.77
CA CYS A 47 9.11 5.68 13.54
C CYS A 47 10.60 5.34 13.74
N THR A 48 11.30 6.20 14.48
CA THR A 48 12.73 5.99 14.79
C THR A 48 12.92 4.81 15.73
N ALA A 49 12.04 4.65 16.73
CA ALA A 49 12.07 3.51 17.64
C ALA A 49 11.78 2.17 16.94
N GLU A 50 10.98 2.19 15.88
CA GLU A 50 10.64 1.03 15.03
C GLU A 50 11.63 0.81 13.87
N ASN A 51 12.79 1.49 13.89
CA ASN A 51 13.84 1.37 12.86
C ASN A 51 13.38 1.72 11.43
N GLN A 52 12.42 2.63 11.32
CA GLN A 52 11.99 3.20 10.05
C GLN A 52 12.84 4.45 9.72
N THR A 53 12.71 4.98 8.50
CA THR A 53 13.56 6.11 8.02
C THR A 53 13.42 7.40 8.83
N GLY A 54 12.35 7.55 9.62
CA GLY A 54 11.93 8.81 10.23
C GLY A 54 11.38 9.84 9.22
N GLU A 55 11.37 9.52 7.92
CA GLU A 55 10.63 10.26 6.91
C GLU A 55 9.13 9.98 7.08
N LEU A 56 8.33 11.01 6.79
CA LEU A 56 6.88 10.94 6.89
C LEU A 56 6.24 11.30 5.56
N TRP A 57 5.22 10.53 5.17
CA TRP A 57 4.31 10.89 4.08
C TRP A 57 2.88 11.01 4.61
N THR A 58 2.11 11.94 4.03
CA THR A 58 0.73 12.20 4.44
C THR A 58 -0.22 11.82 3.31
N VAL A 59 -1.21 11.00 3.64
CA VAL A 59 -2.37 10.75 2.78
C VAL A 59 -3.43 11.80 3.11
N LYS A 60 -3.86 12.55 2.10
CA LYS A 60 -4.79 13.68 2.24
C LYS A 60 -6.08 13.47 1.49
N ASN A 61 -7.17 13.97 2.05
CA ASN A 61 -8.48 14.04 1.40
C ASN A 61 -8.97 12.69 0.84
N LEU A 62 -8.75 11.58 1.56
CA LEU A 62 -9.14 10.25 1.09
C LEU A 62 -10.66 10.09 1.03
N LYS A 63 -11.15 9.67 -0.14
CA LYS A 63 -12.57 9.45 -0.41
C LYS A 63 -12.78 8.29 -1.37
N ARG A 64 -13.78 7.45 -1.10
CA ARG A 64 -14.27 6.39 -2.00
C ARG A 64 -15.73 6.65 -2.37
N TYR A 65 -16.02 6.58 -3.66
CA TYR A 65 -17.38 6.60 -4.18
C TYR A 65 -17.65 5.32 -4.96
N CYS A 66 -18.67 4.56 -4.59
CA CYS A 66 -19.08 3.35 -5.28
C CYS A 66 -20.41 3.58 -5.99
N ASN A 67 -20.60 2.91 -7.12
CA ASN A 67 -21.92 2.86 -7.73
C ASN A 67 -22.89 2.06 -6.83
N PRO A 68 -24.22 2.20 -7.01
CA PRO A 68 -25.20 1.56 -6.13
C PRO A 68 -25.13 0.02 -6.09
N LYS A 69 -24.53 -0.62 -7.11
CA LYS A 69 -24.35 -2.07 -7.19
C LYS A 69 -23.03 -2.56 -6.61
N ASP A 70 -22.16 -1.65 -6.17
CA ASP A 70 -20.79 -1.92 -5.73
C ASP A 70 -19.99 -2.76 -6.74
N THR A 71 -20.19 -2.49 -8.03
CA THR A 71 -19.42 -3.11 -9.12
C THR A 71 -18.26 -2.24 -9.57
N GLU A 72 -18.28 -0.95 -9.24
CA GLU A 72 -17.20 0.00 -9.51
C GLU A 72 -17.11 1.01 -8.35
N CYS A 73 -15.89 1.23 -7.87
CA CYS A 73 -15.57 2.23 -6.86
C CYS A 73 -14.42 3.11 -7.32
N THR A 74 -14.63 4.43 -7.30
CA THR A 74 -13.60 5.43 -7.56
C THR A 74 -12.98 5.89 -6.26
N TRP A 75 -11.65 5.83 -6.22
CA TRP A 75 -10.83 6.31 -5.13
C TRP A 75 -10.20 7.65 -5.52
N LYS A 76 -10.21 8.61 -4.59
CA LYS A 76 -9.59 9.92 -4.77
C LYS A 76 -8.88 10.33 -3.48
N TYR A 77 -7.60 10.68 -3.59
CA TYR A 77 -6.80 11.20 -2.48
C TYR A 77 -5.53 11.86 -3.02
N GLN A 78 -4.69 12.34 -2.12
CA GLN A 78 -3.36 12.85 -2.45
C GLN A 78 -2.30 12.24 -1.55
N ILE A 79 -1.07 12.11 -2.06
CA ILE A 79 0.10 11.73 -1.27
C ILE A 79 1.07 12.91 -1.24
N ALA A 80 1.30 13.45 -0.04
CA ALA A 80 2.25 14.52 0.20
C ALA A 80 3.51 13.95 0.87
N THR A 81 4.66 14.15 0.26
CA THR A 81 5.97 13.86 0.87
C THR A 81 6.58 15.15 1.42
N LYS A 82 7.71 15.07 2.13
CA LYS A 82 8.47 16.28 2.51
C LYS A 82 8.81 17.15 1.30
N LYS A 83 9.14 16.55 0.15
CA LYS A 83 9.51 17.26 -1.09
C LYS A 83 8.29 17.83 -1.82
N THR A 84 7.12 17.22 -1.64
CA THR A 84 5.89 17.53 -2.38
C THR A 84 4.77 18.08 -1.49
N ALA A 85 5.09 18.55 -0.28
CA ALA A 85 4.11 19.06 0.68
C ALA A 85 3.21 20.17 0.09
N ASN A 86 3.79 21.06 -0.71
CA ASN A 86 3.08 22.16 -1.38
C ASN A 86 2.44 21.76 -2.72
N ASN A 87 2.82 20.63 -3.29
CA ASN A 87 2.24 20.11 -4.53
C ASN A 87 2.12 18.58 -4.47
N PRO A 88 1.15 18.04 -3.71
CA PRO A 88 1.00 16.60 -3.49
C PRO A 88 0.72 15.83 -4.79
N TYR A 89 1.07 14.55 -4.82
CA TYR A 89 0.69 13.66 -5.91
C TYR A 89 -0.80 13.34 -5.83
N HIS A 90 -1.54 13.54 -6.92
CA HIS A 90 -2.98 13.28 -6.96
C HIS A 90 -3.26 11.86 -7.43
N CYS A 91 -4.00 11.10 -6.62
CA CYS A 91 -4.36 9.72 -6.90
C CYS A 91 -5.85 9.67 -7.26
N VAL A 92 -6.17 9.23 -8.48
CA VAL A 92 -7.54 8.97 -8.92
C VAL A 92 -7.55 7.69 -9.73
N TYR A 93 -8.28 6.69 -9.26
CA TYR A 93 -8.42 5.41 -9.96
C TYR A 93 -9.75 4.76 -9.65
N THR A 94 -10.18 3.85 -10.51
CA THR A 94 -11.43 3.09 -10.35
C THR A 94 -11.09 1.62 -10.24
N ILE A 95 -11.63 0.98 -9.21
CA ILE A 95 -11.57 -0.46 -9.01
C ILE A 95 -12.93 -1.05 -9.39
N LYS A 96 -12.89 -2.18 -10.10
CA LYS A 96 -14.09 -2.93 -10.47
C LYS A 96 -14.20 -4.19 -9.63
N SER A 97 -15.41 -4.71 -9.47
CA SER A 97 -15.63 -6.01 -8.87
C SER A 97 -14.87 -7.10 -9.64
N LYS A 98 -14.32 -8.07 -8.91
CA LYS A 98 -13.48 -9.14 -9.46
C LYS A 98 -13.77 -10.43 -8.70
N ASN A 99 -13.95 -11.53 -9.43
CA ASN A 99 -14.18 -12.87 -8.85
C ASN A 99 -15.30 -12.94 -7.80
N GLY A 100 -16.40 -12.20 -8.03
CA GLY A 100 -17.53 -12.15 -7.09
C GLY A 100 -17.32 -11.27 -5.86
N VAL A 101 -16.15 -10.61 -5.73
CA VAL A 101 -15.87 -9.64 -4.68
C VAL A 101 -16.42 -8.26 -5.09
N PRO A 102 -17.22 -7.60 -4.23
CA PRO A 102 -17.67 -6.22 -4.48
C PRO A 102 -16.48 -5.26 -4.63
N ALA A 103 -16.61 -4.26 -5.49
CA ALA A 103 -15.52 -3.34 -5.84
C ALA A 103 -14.93 -2.63 -4.60
N SER A 104 -15.76 -2.34 -3.59
CA SER A 104 -15.33 -1.73 -2.34
C SER A 104 -14.36 -2.57 -1.51
N LYS A 105 -14.30 -3.88 -1.76
CA LYS A 105 -13.54 -4.87 -0.97
C LYS A 105 -12.46 -5.58 -1.78
N VAL A 106 -12.23 -5.16 -3.02
CA VAL A 106 -11.20 -5.77 -3.86
C VAL A 106 -9.83 -5.35 -3.36
N THR A 107 -9.01 -6.35 -3.04
CA THR A 107 -7.57 -6.22 -2.86
C THR A 107 -6.89 -6.07 -4.21
N THR A 108 -5.95 -5.14 -4.32
CA THR A 108 -5.11 -4.94 -5.50
C THR A 108 -3.65 -5.19 -5.16
N TYR A 109 -2.90 -5.66 -6.16
CA TYR A 109 -1.49 -6.02 -6.05
C TYR A 109 -0.65 -5.21 -7.04
N ASP A 110 0.68 -5.23 -6.91
CA ASP A 110 1.59 -4.38 -7.71
C ASP A 110 1.43 -4.60 -9.23
N GLY A 111 0.90 -5.76 -9.63
CA GLY A 111 0.59 -6.09 -11.03
C GLY A 111 -0.71 -5.49 -11.57
N ASP A 112 -1.56 -4.89 -10.74
CA ASP A 112 -2.84 -4.29 -11.18
C ASP A 112 -2.66 -2.90 -11.81
N GLY A 113 -1.44 -2.35 -11.83
CA GLY A 113 -1.08 -1.16 -12.62
C GLY A 113 -1.71 0.15 -12.13
N ILE A 114 -2.01 0.27 -10.83
CA ILE A 114 -2.55 1.50 -10.26
C ILE A 114 -1.40 2.45 -9.93
N HIS A 115 -1.31 3.55 -10.66
CA HIS A 115 -0.26 4.55 -10.49
C HIS A 115 -0.80 5.88 -9.97
N CYS A 116 -0.05 6.49 -9.07
CA CYS A 116 -0.31 7.84 -8.57
C CYS A 116 0.96 8.68 -8.62
N GLY A 117 1.14 9.40 -9.73
CA GLY A 117 2.40 10.09 -9.99
C GLY A 117 3.56 9.08 -10.05
N VAL A 118 4.49 9.19 -9.09
CA VAL A 118 5.64 8.28 -8.97
C VAL A 118 5.34 7.00 -8.21
N PHE A 119 4.19 6.89 -7.54
CA PHE A 119 3.87 5.75 -6.69
C PHE A 119 3.17 4.64 -7.45
N HIS A 120 3.51 3.40 -7.10
CA HIS A 120 2.70 2.23 -7.35
C HIS A 120 1.77 2.05 -6.15
N ILE A 121 0.48 1.91 -6.42
CA ILE A 121 -0.54 1.80 -5.38
C ILE A 121 -1.07 0.39 -5.34
N THR A 122 -1.05 -0.19 -4.15
CA THR A 122 -1.79 -1.40 -3.82
C THR A 122 -2.71 -1.11 -2.66
N GLN A 123 -3.76 -1.93 -2.52
CA GLN A 123 -4.68 -1.81 -1.41
C GLN A 123 -5.17 -3.16 -0.98
N GLU A 124 -5.38 -3.33 0.32
CA GLU A 124 -5.97 -4.53 0.87
C GLU A 124 -7.11 -4.17 1.83
N TYR A 125 -8.23 -4.87 1.67
CA TYR A 125 -9.41 -4.72 2.52
C TYR A 125 -9.41 -5.79 3.59
N PHE A 126 -9.59 -5.37 4.84
CA PHE A 126 -9.58 -6.26 6.00
C PHE A 126 -10.93 -6.26 6.71
N LEU A 127 -11.35 -7.45 7.13
CA LEU A 127 -12.42 -7.59 8.10
C LEU A 127 -11.86 -7.40 9.51
N PRO A 128 -12.62 -6.75 10.40
CA PRO A 128 -12.22 -6.58 11.78
C PRO A 128 -12.10 -7.94 12.47
N GLN A 129 -11.02 -8.14 13.24
CA GLN A 129 -10.87 -9.33 14.08
C GLN A 129 -11.68 -9.22 15.38
N GLN A 130 -11.85 -7.99 15.87
CA GLN A 130 -12.62 -7.71 17.09
C GLN A 130 -14.08 -7.44 16.75
N GLN A 131 -14.97 -8.06 17.51
CA GLN A 131 -16.41 -7.86 17.35
C GLN A 131 -16.77 -6.40 17.64
N GLY A 132 -17.40 -5.74 16.65
CA GLY A 132 -17.82 -4.34 16.77
C GLY A 132 -16.84 -3.30 16.23
N ALA A 133 -15.62 -3.69 15.85
CA ALA A 133 -14.73 -2.79 15.10
C ALA A 133 -15.20 -2.64 13.64
N PRO A 134 -14.99 -1.49 12.98
CA PRO A 134 -15.30 -1.34 11.56
C PRO A 134 -14.29 -2.12 10.69
N PRO A 135 -14.67 -2.52 9.47
CA PRO A 135 -13.68 -2.94 8.48
C PRO A 135 -12.78 -1.76 8.08
N TYR A 136 -11.60 -2.07 7.57
CA TYR A 136 -10.62 -1.07 7.19
C TYR A 136 -9.92 -1.46 5.89
N THR A 137 -9.34 -0.46 5.23
CA THR A 137 -8.48 -0.64 4.06
C THR A 137 -7.09 -0.11 4.38
N VAL A 138 -6.06 -0.87 3.99
CA VAL A 138 -4.68 -0.41 3.98
C VAL A 138 -4.32 -0.05 2.55
N ILE A 139 -3.95 1.20 2.32
CA ILE A 139 -3.38 1.66 1.05
C ILE A 139 -1.86 1.61 1.18
N CYS A 140 -1.20 0.79 0.37
CA CYS A 140 0.24 0.81 0.25
C CYS A 140 0.64 1.71 -0.93
N ALA A 141 1.43 2.74 -0.65
CA ALA A 141 2.04 3.55 -1.68
C ALA A 141 3.54 3.24 -1.72
N ASN A 142 3.99 2.59 -2.78
CA ASN A 142 5.37 2.18 -2.98
C ASN A 142 6.06 3.11 -3.99
N HIS A 143 7.24 3.63 -3.63
CA HIS A 143 8.08 4.41 -4.53
C HIS A 143 9.10 3.47 -5.22
N PRO A 144 8.89 3.11 -6.49
CA PRO A 144 9.54 1.95 -7.10
C PRO A 144 11.05 2.12 -7.31
N SER A 145 11.59 3.33 -7.30
CA SER A 145 13.03 3.56 -7.53
C SER A 145 13.89 3.31 -6.30
N ASP A 146 13.31 3.35 -5.10
CA ASP A 146 14.04 3.27 -3.84
C ASP A 146 13.34 2.41 -2.77
N ASN A 147 12.27 1.69 -3.17
CA ASN A 147 11.49 0.77 -2.33
C ASN A 147 10.96 1.39 -1.03
N ARG A 148 10.88 2.72 -0.95
CA ARG A 148 10.23 3.39 0.18
C ARG A 148 8.73 3.24 0.09
N ARG A 149 8.08 2.92 1.20
CA ARG A 149 6.64 2.70 1.24
C ARG A 149 5.98 3.24 2.51
N ILE A 150 4.69 3.49 2.42
CA ILE A 150 3.82 3.66 3.59
C ILE A 150 2.71 2.61 3.53
N PHE A 151 2.22 2.22 4.70
CA PHE A 151 1.03 1.40 4.87
C PHE A 151 -0.06 2.24 5.54
N ALA A 152 -0.93 2.82 4.74
CA ALA A 152 -1.89 3.81 5.20
C ALA A 152 -3.25 3.18 5.51
N GLY A 153 -3.50 2.89 6.79
CA GLY A 153 -4.76 2.31 7.28
C GLY A 153 -5.87 3.34 7.50
N PHE A 154 -7.06 3.05 6.98
CA PHE A 154 -8.28 3.83 7.19
C PHE A 154 -9.48 2.92 7.42
N ASP A 155 -10.30 3.26 8.42
CA ASP A 155 -11.57 2.60 8.65
C ASP A 155 -12.57 3.00 7.56
N ASP A 156 -13.41 2.07 7.12
CA ASP A 156 -14.40 2.33 6.07
C ASP A 156 -15.33 3.50 6.42
N THR A 157 -15.57 3.74 7.71
CA THR A 157 -16.40 4.86 8.19
C THR A 157 -15.82 6.23 7.86
N GLU A 158 -14.50 6.33 7.67
CA GLU A 158 -13.79 7.58 7.43
C GLU A 158 -13.93 8.09 5.99
N TYR A 159 -14.03 7.19 5.01
CA TYR A 159 -13.89 7.54 3.59
C TYR A 159 -14.97 6.95 2.66
N ALA A 160 -15.75 5.96 3.11
CA ALA A 160 -16.79 5.35 2.29
C ALA A 160 -17.96 6.30 2.04
N ASN A 161 -18.79 5.97 1.04
CA ASN A 161 -20.02 6.70 0.70
C ASN A 161 -19.80 8.20 0.43
N GLY A 162 -18.60 8.54 -0.04
CA GLY A 162 -18.22 9.91 -0.32
C GLY A 162 -17.86 10.75 0.90
N HIS A 163 -17.64 10.15 2.07
CA HIS A 163 -16.95 10.81 3.17
C HIS A 163 -15.51 11.13 2.78
N THR A 164 -14.96 12.16 3.41
CA THR A 164 -13.54 12.52 3.26
C THR A 164 -12.86 12.24 4.60
N ALA A 165 -11.93 11.29 4.61
CA ALA A 165 -11.16 10.98 5.81
C ALA A 165 -10.28 12.17 6.18
N LYS A 166 -10.00 12.30 7.48
CA LYS A 166 -9.00 13.25 7.96
C LYS A 166 -7.63 12.87 7.42
N ASP A 167 -6.79 13.87 7.16
CA ASP A 167 -5.41 13.66 6.73
C ASP A 167 -4.66 12.85 7.79
N LYS A 168 -3.95 11.81 7.36
CA LYS A 168 -3.12 10.96 8.24
C LYS A 168 -1.71 10.90 7.71
N THR A 169 -0.75 11.07 8.61
CA THR A 169 0.68 11.03 8.31
C THR A 169 1.26 9.73 8.84
N TYR A 170 2.03 9.04 8.01
CA TYR A 170 2.59 7.71 8.27
C TYR A 170 4.11 7.73 8.14
N CYS A 171 4.75 6.84 8.87
CA CYS A 171 6.16 6.57 8.74
C CYS A 171 6.49 5.91 7.41
N VAL A 172 7.58 6.33 6.79
CA VAL A 172 8.12 5.69 5.59
C VAL A 172 9.04 4.54 5.99
N GLU A 173 8.69 3.36 5.51
CA GLU A 173 9.45 2.13 5.69
C GLU A 173 10.47 1.94 4.57
N LEU A 174 11.58 1.28 4.91
CA LEU A 174 12.54 0.72 3.95
C LEU A 174 12.13 -0.73 3.62
N PRO A 175 12.66 -1.31 2.52
CA PRO A 175 12.50 -2.73 2.25
C PRO A 175 12.93 -3.61 3.42
#